data_AF-A0A3D2JRE3-F1
#
_entry.id   AF-A0A3D2JRE3-F1
#
_cell.length_a   1.000
_cell.length_b   1.000
_cell.length_c   1.000
_cell.angle_alpha   90.00
_cell.angle_beta   90.00
_cell.angle_gamma   90.00
#
_symmetry.space_group_name_H-M   'P 1'
#
loop_
_entity.id
_entity.type
_entity.pdbx_description
1 polymer ?
#
loop_
_entity_poly.entity_id
_entity_poly.type
_entity_poly.pdbx_seq_one_letter_code
_entity_poly.pdbx_strand_id
1 'polypeptide(L)' 'VWLASPSNPTGAIMSRDQLTEVCGWARQQGLHVLVDEIYHGLHYVEDLPSVLEVDDSAYVVNSFSKYFGMTGWRLG' A
#
# COMPACT_ATOMS: atom_id res chain seq x y z
N VAL A 1 -1.45 -8.46 -8.98
CA VAL A 1 -0.23 -7.65 -8.86
C VAL A 1 -0.02 -7.34 -7.39
N TRP A 2 1.19 -7.53 -6.87
CA TRP A 2 1.52 -7.20 -5.49
C TRP A 2 2.48 -6.02 -5.46
N LEU A 3 2.16 -5.02 -4.65
CA LEU A 3 2.93 -3.80 -4.45
C LEU A 3 3.15 -3.59 -2.96
N ALA A 4 4.15 -2.79 -2.60
CA ALA A 4 4.33 -2.29 -1.25
C ALA A 4 4.56 -0.77 -1.32
N SER A 5 3.80 -0.02 -0.55
CA SER A 5 3.94 1.43 -0.47
C SER A 5 3.55 1.95 0.91
N PRO A 6 4.51 2.45 1.72
CA PRO A 6 5.95 2.50 1.47
C PRO A 6 6.60 1.11 1.31
N SER A 7 7.55 0.99 0.37
CA SER A 7 8.21 -0.27 0.04
C SER A 7 9.39 -0.60 0.96
N ASN A 8 9.57 -1.87 1.30
CA ASN A 8 10.78 -2.40 1.94
C ASN A 8 11.52 -3.29 0.90
N PRO A 9 12.83 -3.08 0.63
CA PRO A 9 13.79 -2.25 1.37
C PRO A 9 14.02 -0.83 0.83
N THR A 10 13.36 -0.44 -0.27
CA THR A 10 13.73 0.79 -0.99
C THR A 10 13.22 2.07 -0.33
N GLY A 11 12.22 1.98 0.53
CA GLY A 11 11.49 3.14 1.06
C GLY A 11 10.63 3.85 0.02
N ALA A 12 10.51 3.32 -1.20
CA ALA A 12 9.80 3.98 -2.28
C ALA A 12 8.30 4.11 -1.97
N ILE A 13 7.77 5.30 -2.19
CA ILE A 13 6.35 5.64 -2.02
C ILE A 13 5.79 5.92 -3.41
N MET A 14 4.64 5.31 -3.72
CA MET A 14 3.93 5.52 -4.97
C MET A 14 3.01 6.72 -4.81
N SER A 15 3.05 7.64 -5.77
CA SER A 15 2.08 8.73 -5.82
C SER A 15 0.69 8.20 -6.18
N ARG A 16 -0.33 9.02 -5.93
CA ARG A 16 -1.72 8.72 -6.30
C ARG A 16 -1.86 8.43 -7.80
N ASP A 17 -1.16 9.18 -8.64
CA ASP A 17 -1.18 8.99 -10.09
C ASP A 17 -0.57 7.64 -10.49
N GLN A 18 0.55 7.26 -9.86
CA GLN A 18 1.20 5.96 -10.10
C GLN A 18 0.32 4.79 -9.65
N LEU A 19 -0.35 4.91 -8.49
CA LEU A 19 -1.31 3.91 -8.02
C LEU A 19 -2.49 3.79 -9.00
N THR A 20 -3.01 4.92 -9.48
CA THR A 20 -4.11 4.96 -10.46
C THR A 20 -3.71 4.28 -11.77
N GLU A 21 -2.52 4.55 -12.28
CA GLU A 21 -1.98 3.93 -13.49
C GLU A 21 -1.87 2.40 -13.34
N VAL A 22 -1.29 1.93 -12.24
CA VAL A 22 -1.11 0.49 -12.01
C VAL A 22 -2.45 -0.22 -11.80
N CYS A 23 -3.39 0.38 -11.07
CA CYS A 23 -4.74 -0.18 -10.92
C CYS A 23 -5.48 -0.24 -12.26
N GLY A 24 -5.37 0.82 -13.06
CA GLY A 24 -5.91 0.87 -14.42
C GLY A 24 -5.34 -0.24 -15.31
N TRP A 25 -4.02 -0.43 -15.30
CA TRP A 25 -3.35 -1.50 -16.03
C TRP A 25 -3.79 -2.88 -15.54
N ALA A 26 -3.78 -3.13 -14.22
CA ALA A 26 -4.16 -4.42 -13.64
C ALA A 26 -5.60 -4.80 -14.01
N ARG A 27 -6.53 -3.83 -13.96
CA ARG A 27 -7.92 -4.01 -14.37
C ARG A 27 -8.05 -4.37 -15.85
N GLN A 28 -7.29 -3.72 -16.74
CA GLN A 28 -7.26 -4.08 -18.17
C GLN A 28 -6.77 -5.51 -18.41
N GLN A 29 -5.92 -6.03 -17.53
CA GLN A 29 -5.41 -7.40 -17.58
C GLN A 29 -6.30 -8.41 -16.83
N GLY A 30 -7.42 -7.98 -16.21
CA GLY A 30 -8.27 -8.84 -15.39
C GLY A 30 -7.58 -9.33 -14.11
N LEU A 31 -6.62 -8.57 -13.58
CA LEU A 31 -5.85 -8.90 -12.38
C LEU A 31 -6.35 -8.11 -11.16
N HIS A 32 -6.23 -8.70 -9.98
CA HIS A 32 -6.40 -7.99 -8.71
C HIS A 32 -5.11 -7.26 -8.31
N VAL A 33 -5.26 -6.16 -7.57
CA VAL A 33 -4.16 -5.43 -6.94
C VAL A 33 -4.18 -5.68 -5.44
N LEU A 34 -3.03 -6.05 -4.88
CA LEU A 34 -2.79 -6.16 -3.44
C LEU A 34 -1.67 -5.17 -3.09
N VAL A 35 -1.92 -4.27 -2.14
CA VAL A 35 -0.92 -3.30 -1.68
C VAL A 35 -0.62 -3.53 -0.21
N ASP A 36 0.65 -3.79 0.09
CA ASP A 36 1.17 -3.80 1.46
C ASP A 36 1.42 -2.35 1.90
N GLU A 37 0.57 -1.88 2.81
CA GLU A 37 0.60 -0.54 3.40
C GLU A 37 1.06 -0.62 4.88
N ILE A 38 1.85 -1.63 5.27
CA ILE A 38 2.27 -1.82 6.67
C ILE A 38 3.06 -0.64 7.27
N TYR A 39 3.71 0.17 6.42
CA TYR A 39 4.44 1.37 6.83
C TYR A 39 3.61 2.65 6.73
N HIS A 40 2.29 2.56 6.49
CA HIS A 40 1.41 3.73 6.50
C HIS A 40 1.53 4.46 7.84
N GLY A 41 1.67 5.80 7.79
CA GLY A 41 1.95 6.63 8.97
C GLY A 41 3.39 6.61 9.50
N LEU A 42 4.29 5.75 9.00
CA LEU A 42 5.73 5.78 9.29
C LEU A 42 6.52 6.45 8.15
N HIS A 43 6.28 7.73 7.92
CA HIS A 43 6.90 8.47 6.82
C HIS A 43 7.21 9.91 7.22
N TYR A 44 8.09 10.55 6.45
CA TYR A 44 8.44 11.98 6.59
C TYR A 44 8.00 12.81 5.37
N VAL A 45 7.10 12.28 4.54
CA VAL A 45 6.55 12.95 3.36
C VAL A 45 5.21 13.62 3.68
N GLU A 46 4.76 14.54 2.83
CA GLU A 46 3.49 15.24 3.04
C GLU A 46 2.27 14.40 2.66
N ASP A 47 2.39 13.54 1.65
CA ASP A 47 1.29 12.73 1.13
C ASP A 47 1.67 11.25 1.07
N LEU A 48 0.75 10.39 1.52
CA LEU A 48 0.89 8.95 1.51
C LEU A 48 -0.46 8.31 1.20
N PRO A 49 -0.85 8.22 -0.09
CA PRO A 49 -2.17 7.74 -0.47
C PRO A 49 -2.31 6.23 -0.20
N SER A 50 -3.48 5.81 0.27
CA SER A 50 -3.88 4.41 0.23
C SER A 50 -4.39 4.04 -1.16
N VAL A 51 -4.16 2.80 -1.61
CA VAL A 51 -4.68 2.32 -2.90
C VAL A 51 -6.22 2.36 -2.96
N LEU A 52 -6.90 2.20 -1.82
CA LEU A 52 -8.36 2.27 -1.75
C LEU A 52 -8.91 3.67 -2.01
N GLU A 53 -8.06 4.70 -2.05
CA GLU A 53 -8.50 6.03 -2.47
C GLU A 53 -8.60 6.18 -4.00
N VAL A 54 -8.07 5.21 -4.76
CA VAL A 54 -8.08 5.23 -6.23
C VAL A 54 -8.75 4.00 -6.86
N ASP A 55 -8.83 2.88 -6.14
CA ASP A 55 -9.50 1.67 -6.61
C ASP A 55 -10.15 0.88 -5.46
N ASP A 56 -11.49 0.94 -5.38
CA ASP A 56 -12.30 0.20 -4.40
C ASP A 56 -12.22 -1.34 -4.57
N SER A 57 -11.70 -1.84 -5.70
CA SER A 57 -11.54 -3.27 -5.96
C SER A 57 -10.17 -3.82 -5.57
N ALA A 58 -9.27 -2.96 -5.12
CA ALA A 58 -7.97 -3.36 -4.60
C ALA A 58 -8.08 -3.96 -3.18
N TYR A 59 -7.06 -4.71 -2.81
CA TYR A 59 -6.91 -5.26 -1.46
C TYR A 59 -5.73 -4.58 -0.77
N VAL A 60 -5.92 -4.23 0.51
CA VAL A 60 -4.86 -3.67 1.36
C VAL A 60 -4.45 -4.69 2.41
N VAL A 61 -3.15 -4.78 2.65
CA VAL A 61 -2.57 -5.50 3.79
C VAL A 61 -1.95 -4.48 4.74
N ASN A 62 -2.27 -4.59 6.03
CA ASN A 62 -1.67 -3.77 7.07
C ASN A 62 -1.38 -4.62 8.33
N SER A 63 -0.74 -4.04 9.34
CA SER A 63 -0.47 -4.71 10.62
C SER A 63 -0.17 -3.73 11.75
N PHE A 64 -0.46 -4.16 12.98
CA PHE A 64 -0.07 -3.47 14.21
C PHE A 64 1.44 -3.50 14.49
N SER A 65 2.20 -4.26 13.71
CA SER A 65 3.61 -4.53 13.97
C SER A 65 4.49 -3.29 13.83
N LYS A 66 4.26 -2.45 12.82
CA LYS A 66 5.17 -1.35 12.47
C LYS A 66 4.67 -0.03 13.00
N TYR A 67 3.57 0.48 12.47
CA TYR A 67 3.03 1.78 12.86
C TYR A 67 2.79 1.88 14.38
N PHE A 68 2.20 0.85 14.99
CA PHE A 68 1.91 0.84 16.42
C PHE A 68 3.03 0.24 17.31
N GLY A 69 4.13 -0.24 16.72
CA GLY A 69 5.22 -0.87 17.47
C GLY A 69 4.84 -2.17 18.20
N MET A 70 3.76 -2.85 17.80
CA MET A 70 3.21 -4.02 18.50
C MET A 70 3.55 -5.36 17.81
N THR A 71 4.82 -5.57 17.43
CA THR A 71 5.26 -6.76 16.68
C THR A 71 4.87 -8.09 17.33
N GLY A 72 4.85 -8.15 18.67
CA GLY A 72 4.51 -9.34 19.45
C GLY A 72 3.02 -9.71 19.48
N TRP A 73 2.12 -8.83 19.07
CA TRP A 73 0.67 -9.03 19.22
C TRP A 73 0.04 -9.90 18.13
N ARG A 74 0.75 -10.08 17.01
CA ARG A 74 0.32 -10.93 15.88
C ARG A 74 -1.06 -10.55 15.33
N LEU A 75 -1.31 -9.25 15.22
CA LEU A 75 -2.55 -8.66 14.70
C LEU A 75 -2.28 -7.83 13.44
N GLY A 76 -3.20 -7.92 12.47
CA GLY A 76 -3.21 -7.15 11.22
C GLY A 76 -4.51 -7.34 10.46
#